data_AF-K7S2E6-F1
#
_entry.id   AF-K7S2E6-F1
#
_cell.length_a   1.000
_cell.length_b   1.000
_cell.length_c   1.000
_cell.angle_alpha   90.00
_cell.angle_beta   90.00
_cell.angle_gamma   90.00
#
_symmetry.space_group_name_H-M   'P 1'
#
loop_
_entity.id
_entity.type
_entity.pdbx_description
1 polymer ?
#
loop_
_entity_poly.entity_id
_entity_poly.type
_entity_poly.pdbx_seq_one_letter_code
_entity_poly.pdbx_strand_id
1 'polypeptide(L)'
;MQKILDCTLRDGGYYNHWDFSPEVVDAYLTAVAKAKIDYVELGLRNYPKSVYSGPFAYTTEEFLNTLHLPKGPTYGVMVDAKTLLDANKPVEAAINDLFVPAQESKVDLVRIAAHFNEAEQCESMIKAFKEMGYIVGLNLMQAGGKPSEVIAEKVQTVAKANPDVIYFADSLGNMDSAEVTRIAEIVKQNWDGDIGIHTHNNMGQAMSNTMTARSNGVTWLDVTVTGMGRGAGNAQTENLLAELDGLDKYLPTAIYELVIRHFEPMQRRYGWGSSLLYYLGAKNDIHPTYIQNMLSNPNYGTEEIVGAIEHLKKLEGTTSYNGDVLEEALTVGKISQPTESQSDLSGIFSGKEILLVTNTPNAATHRVAIETYIKTRKPIVIGINTKHEINTELFDYFAVSHNSKYLSESSHYSEVAKPVFLPKNRFDEDELSKFSNISMIDYSSTIEKDTLTAHKNYCTLPYDNTAAYALCIAFIGQAQKISLVGFDGYDVTDRRQMEMNEIFSMISQQFGSTSIQALTPTTYPVKAGSIYAPAI
;
A
#
# COMPACT_ATOMS: atom_id res chain seq x y z
N MET A 1 -17.18 18.63 -30.00
CA MET A 1 -15.85 18.23 -30.51
C MET A 1 -15.13 17.59 -29.34
N GLN A 2 -14.46 16.46 -29.54
CA GLN A 2 -13.76 15.77 -28.45
C GLN A 2 -12.57 16.61 -27.99
N LYS A 3 -12.34 16.66 -26.68
CA LYS A 3 -11.17 17.27 -26.04
C LYS A 3 -10.42 16.20 -25.26
N ILE A 4 -9.09 16.20 -25.38
CA ILE A 4 -8.21 15.34 -24.58
C ILE A 4 -7.53 16.17 -23.51
N LEU A 5 -7.58 15.68 -22.27
CA LEU A 5 -6.82 16.23 -21.15
C LEU A 5 -5.76 15.22 -20.74
N ASP A 6 -4.48 15.60 -20.86
CA ASP A 6 -3.38 14.80 -20.32
C ASP A 6 -3.03 15.26 -18.90
N CYS A 7 -3.14 14.35 -17.93
CA CYS A 7 -2.85 14.62 -16.51
C CYS A 7 -1.63 13.86 -15.97
N THR A 8 -0.67 13.53 -16.84
CA THR A 8 0.50 12.70 -16.48
C THR A 8 1.30 13.26 -15.31
N LEU A 9 1.58 14.56 -15.28
CA LEU A 9 2.38 15.18 -14.21
C LEU A 9 1.61 15.28 -12.89
N ARG A 10 0.28 15.41 -12.93
CA ARG A 10 -0.57 15.39 -11.74
C ARG A 10 -0.75 13.99 -11.20
N ASP A 11 -1.27 13.07 -12.01
CA ASP A 11 -1.66 11.75 -11.51
C ASP A 11 -0.49 10.76 -11.48
N GLY A 12 0.48 10.90 -12.37
CA GLY A 12 1.72 10.12 -12.29
C GLY A 12 2.57 10.46 -11.05
N GLY A 13 2.37 11.65 -10.47
CA GLY A 13 3.07 12.13 -9.29
C GLY A 13 3.02 11.20 -8.06
N TYR A 14 2.02 10.31 -7.99
CA TYR A 14 1.91 9.33 -6.92
C TYR A 14 3.10 8.35 -6.83
N TYR A 15 3.88 8.16 -7.90
CA TYR A 15 5.03 7.23 -7.91
C TYR A 15 6.37 7.87 -7.55
N ASN A 16 6.50 9.18 -7.75
CA ASN A 16 7.75 9.91 -7.58
C ASN A 16 7.59 11.15 -6.69
N HIS A 17 6.55 11.18 -5.86
CA HIS A 17 6.23 12.32 -5.00
C HIS A 17 6.05 13.62 -5.78
N TRP A 18 5.51 13.59 -7.00
CA TRP A 18 5.37 14.75 -7.88
C TRP A 18 6.70 15.46 -8.21
N ASP A 19 7.82 14.72 -8.17
CA ASP A 19 9.15 15.21 -8.51
C ASP A 19 9.64 14.62 -9.83
N PHE A 20 9.40 15.37 -10.92
CA PHE A 20 9.85 15.03 -12.27
C PHE A 20 11.07 15.87 -12.63
N SER A 21 12.09 15.23 -13.19
CA SER A 21 13.28 15.94 -13.65
C SER A 21 12.93 16.96 -14.73
N PRO A 22 13.62 18.13 -14.79
CA PRO A 22 13.35 19.15 -15.81
C PRO A 22 13.41 18.63 -17.25
N GLU A 23 14.30 17.67 -17.55
CA GLU A 23 14.40 17.04 -18.88
C GLU A 23 13.10 16.32 -19.26
N VAL A 24 12.56 15.50 -18.35
CA VAL A 24 11.28 14.78 -18.57
C VAL A 24 10.12 15.76 -18.73
N VAL A 25 10.09 16.83 -17.93
CA VAL A 25 9.04 17.86 -18.00
C VAL A 25 9.06 18.57 -19.35
N ASP A 26 10.22 19.03 -19.81
CA ASP A 26 10.35 19.73 -21.10
C ASP A 26 10.00 18.81 -22.28
N ALA A 27 10.48 17.56 -22.25
CA ALA A 27 10.12 16.56 -23.25
C ALA A 27 8.61 16.29 -23.27
N TYR A 28 7.99 16.15 -22.11
CA TYR A 28 6.55 15.94 -21.96
C TYR A 28 5.76 17.12 -22.53
N LEU A 29 6.00 18.35 -22.05
CA LEU A 29 5.26 19.55 -22.46
C LEU A 29 5.39 19.82 -23.96
N THR A 30 6.59 19.59 -24.51
CA THR A 30 6.84 19.69 -25.95
C THR A 30 6.05 18.66 -26.74
N ALA A 31 6.04 17.40 -26.29
CA ALA A 31 5.38 16.31 -26.99
C ALA A 31 3.85 16.46 -26.98
N VAL A 32 3.23 16.78 -25.83
CA VAL A 32 1.76 16.97 -25.72
C VAL A 32 1.27 18.15 -26.55
N ALA A 33 2.05 19.25 -26.61
CA ALA A 33 1.72 20.39 -27.46
C ALA A 33 1.83 20.04 -28.95
N LYS A 34 2.89 19.34 -29.36
CA LYS A 34 3.05 18.84 -30.74
C LYS A 34 1.96 17.84 -31.14
N ALA A 35 1.50 17.02 -30.18
CA ALA A 35 0.40 16.09 -30.37
C ALA A 35 -0.96 16.78 -30.49
N LYS A 36 -1.03 18.10 -30.26
CA LYS A 36 -2.24 18.94 -30.26
C LYS A 36 -3.26 18.51 -29.21
N ILE A 37 -2.78 18.01 -28.06
CA ILE A 37 -3.63 17.76 -26.90
C ILE A 37 -4.22 19.09 -26.41
N ASP A 38 -5.51 19.08 -26.06
CA ASP A 38 -6.25 20.30 -25.73
C ASP A 38 -5.89 20.86 -24.35
N TYR A 39 -5.80 19.98 -23.36
CA TYR A 39 -5.57 20.37 -21.97
C TYR A 39 -4.42 19.58 -21.36
N VAL A 40 -3.61 20.26 -20.55
CA VAL A 40 -2.54 19.63 -19.77
C VAL A 40 -2.72 20.02 -18.31
N GLU A 41 -2.96 19.02 -17.46
CA GLU A 41 -3.03 19.20 -16.02
C GLU A 41 -1.64 18.97 -15.42
N LEU A 42 -1.00 20.06 -15.03
CA LEU A 42 0.40 20.08 -14.60
C LEU A 42 0.60 19.43 -13.24
N GLY A 43 -0.34 19.60 -12.32
CA GLY A 43 -0.16 19.16 -10.94
C GLY A 43 -1.31 19.53 -10.03
N LEU A 44 -1.04 19.46 -8.73
CA LEU A 44 -1.96 19.84 -7.66
C LEU A 44 -1.66 21.25 -7.15
N ARG A 45 -2.64 21.83 -6.45
CA ARG A 45 -2.49 22.99 -5.54
C ARG A 45 -2.80 22.54 -4.12
N ASN A 46 -1.82 22.67 -3.24
CA ASN A 46 -1.91 22.21 -1.85
C ASN A 46 -1.29 23.22 -0.89
N TYR A 47 -1.75 23.22 0.36
CA TYR A 47 -1.02 23.80 1.47
C TYR A 47 0.23 22.96 1.82
N PRO A 48 1.21 23.54 2.55
CA PRO A 48 2.42 22.82 2.96
C PRO A 48 2.11 21.50 3.68
N LYS A 49 2.79 20.42 3.28
CA LYS A 49 2.69 19.09 3.90
C LYS A 49 3.90 18.81 4.79
N SER A 50 3.74 17.89 5.75
CA SER A 50 4.81 17.44 6.65
C SER A 50 5.80 16.47 6.00
N VAL A 51 5.41 15.85 4.88
CA VAL A 51 6.25 14.94 4.09
C VAL A 51 6.71 15.65 2.83
N TYR A 52 7.93 15.34 2.38
CA TYR A 52 8.46 15.88 1.12
C TYR A 52 7.51 15.60 -0.03
N SER A 53 7.26 16.62 -0.85
CA SER A 53 6.59 16.50 -2.13
C SER A 53 7.26 17.46 -3.10
N GLY A 54 7.44 17.00 -4.33
CA GLY A 54 8.03 17.73 -5.43
C GLY A 54 7.16 18.88 -5.92
N PRO A 55 7.66 19.65 -6.89
CA PRO A 55 7.05 20.91 -7.28
C PRO A 55 5.64 20.75 -7.87
N PHE A 56 5.32 19.63 -8.54
CA PHE A 56 3.99 19.40 -9.12
C PHE A 56 2.92 19.01 -8.08
N ALA A 57 3.27 18.81 -6.80
CA ALA A 57 2.28 18.66 -5.73
C ALA A 57 1.70 20.02 -5.28
N TYR A 58 2.37 21.11 -5.63
CA TYR A 58 2.01 22.47 -5.23
C TYR A 58 1.75 23.38 -6.43
N THR A 59 2.51 23.17 -7.52
CA THR A 59 2.44 23.90 -8.79
C THR A 59 2.30 25.40 -8.59
N THR A 60 3.10 25.98 -7.71
CA THR A 60 2.99 27.39 -7.29
C THR A 60 3.22 28.35 -8.46
N GLU A 61 2.75 29.60 -8.35
CA GLU A 61 3.03 30.62 -9.37
C GLU A 61 4.53 30.82 -9.59
N GLU A 62 5.34 30.79 -8.52
CA GLU A 62 6.79 30.89 -8.62
C GLU A 62 7.37 29.75 -9.47
N PHE A 63 6.97 28.50 -9.20
CA PHE A 63 7.41 27.35 -9.98
C PHE A 63 6.91 27.42 -11.43
N LEU A 64 5.63 27.72 -11.65
CA LEU A 64 5.04 27.90 -12.99
C LEU A 64 5.82 28.94 -13.80
N ASN A 65 6.27 30.02 -13.16
CA ASN A 65 7.05 31.06 -13.81
C ASN A 65 8.41 30.58 -14.32
N THR A 66 8.97 29.52 -13.73
CA THR A 66 10.19 28.87 -14.24
C THR A 66 9.96 27.94 -15.44
N LEU A 67 8.73 27.45 -15.63
CA LEU A 67 8.41 26.50 -16.70
C LEU A 67 8.24 27.18 -18.07
N HIS A 68 8.76 26.54 -19.10
CA HIS A 68 8.39 26.82 -20.49
C HIS A 68 7.12 26.04 -20.84
N LEU A 69 6.02 26.76 -21.09
CA LEU A 69 4.75 26.17 -21.53
C LEU A 69 4.56 26.45 -23.03
N PRO A 70 4.70 25.46 -23.91
CA PRO A 70 4.49 25.64 -25.34
C PRO A 70 3.09 26.13 -25.69
N LYS A 71 2.95 26.87 -26.79
CA LYS A 71 1.62 27.28 -27.28
C LYS A 71 0.85 26.06 -27.81
N GLY A 72 -0.44 26.02 -27.54
CA GLY A 72 -1.35 25.00 -28.09
C GLY A 72 -2.34 24.52 -27.03
N PRO A 73 -1.88 23.76 -26.03
CA PRO A 73 -2.73 23.32 -24.92
C PRO A 73 -3.12 24.48 -24.01
N THR A 74 -4.28 24.34 -23.37
CA THR A 74 -4.62 25.07 -22.15
C THR A 74 -4.05 24.34 -20.94
N TYR A 75 -3.33 25.06 -20.09
CA TYR A 75 -2.70 24.47 -18.91
C TYR A 75 -3.60 24.63 -17.68
N GLY A 76 -3.58 23.61 -16.82
CA GLY A 76 -4.40 23.58 -15.62
C GLY A 76 -3.75 22.91 -14.43
N VAL A 77 -4.43 23.01 -13.30
CA VAL A 77 -4.08 22.35 -12.04
C VAL A 77 -5.35 21.78 -11.39
N MET A 78 -5.15 20.85 -10.47
CA MET A 78 -6.22 20.29 -9.65
C MET A 78 -6.08 20.71 -8.18
N VAL A 79 -7.19 20.92 -7.50
CA VAL A 79 -7.26 21.13 -6.04
C VAL A 79 -8.33 20.21 -5.46
N ASP A 80 -8.02 19.56 -4.34
CA ASP A 80 -9.02 18.78 -3.61
C ASP A 80 -9.94 19.76 -2.88
N ALA A 81 -11.25 19.57 -2.97
CA ALA A 81 -12.25 20.41 -2.30
C ALA A 81 -11.95 20.47 -0.80
N LYS A 82 -11.62 19.33 -0.21
CA LYS A 82 -11.22 19.20 1.19
C LYS A 82 -10.04 20.10 1.59
N THR A 83 -9.05 20.29 0.72
CA THR A 83 -7.90 21.19 1.00
C THR A 83 -8.35 22.62 1.25
N LEU A 84 -9.41 23.09 0.56
CA LEU A 84 -9.97 24.43 0.75
C LEU A 84 -10.95 24.48 1.93
N LEU A 85 -11.75 23.42 2.14
CA LEU A 85 -12.71 23.34 3.24
C LEU A 85 -12.03 23.26 4.62
N ASP A 86 -10.92 22.52 4.71
CA ASP A 86 -10.19 22.31 5.97
C ASP A 86 -9.24 23.48 6.31
N ALA A 87 -9.19 24.53 5.49
CA ALA A 87 -8.29 25.68 5.68
C ALA A 87 -8.67 26.59 6.87
N ASN A 88 -9.74 26.28 7.61
CA ASN A 88 -10.25 27.04 8.76
C ASN A 88 -10.47 28.53 8.46
N LYS A 89 -10.89 28.86 7.25
CA LYS A 89 -11.17 30.23 6.77
C LYS A 89 -12.27 30.20 5.69
N PRO A 90 -12.86 31.36 5.33
CA PRO A 90 -13.80 31.44 4.21
C PRO A 90 -13.18 30.91 2.92
N VAL A 91 -13.99 30.28 2.07
CA VAL A 91 -13.55 29.61 0.83
C VAL A 91 -12.78 30.55 -0.08
N GLU A 92 -13.22 31.79 -0.22
CA GLU A 92 -12.56 32.81 -1.04
C GLU A 92 -11.17 33.15 -0.50
N ALA A 93 -11.02 33.22 0.83
CA ALA A 93 -9.72 33.44 1.45
C ALA A 93 -8.79 32.23 1.29
N ALA A 94 -9.32 31.01 1.37
CA ALA A 94 -8.56 29.79 1.12
C ALA A 94 -8.08 29.68 -0.34
N ILE A 95 -8.95 30.05 -1.29
CA ILE A 95 -8.59 30.12 -2.71
C ILE A 95 -7.51 31.16 -2.94
N ASN A 96 -7.64 32.37 -2.36
CA ASN A 96 -6.65 33.44 -2.52
C ASN A 96 -5.28 33.14 -1.91
N ASP A 97 -5.17 32.18 -0.97
CA ASP A 97 -3.86 31.74 -0.49
C ASP A 97 -3.09 30.95 -1.56
N LEU A 98 -3.81 30.23 -2.43
CA LEU A 98 -3.24 29.25 -3.36
C LEU A 98 -3.32 29.69 -4.82
N PHE A 99 -4.19 30.64 -5.17
CA PHE A 99 -4.47 31.06 -6.54
C PHE A 99 -4.44 32.58 -6.67
N VAL A 100 -4.09 33.04 -7.86
CA VAL A 100 -4.17 34.44 -8.31
C VAL A 100 -5.25 34.56 -9.39
N PRO A 101 -5.71 35.76 -9.78
CA PRO A 101 -6.61 35.89 -10.94
C PRO A 101 -6.02 35.20 -12.19
N ALA A 102 -6.83 34.55 -13.02
CA ALA A 102 -6.36 33.73 -14.15
C ALA A 102 -5.47 34.52 -15.12
N GLN A 103 -5.74 35.82 -15.31
CA GLN A 103 -4.94 36.71 -16.17
C GLN A 103 -3.51 36.95 -15.66
N GLU A 104 -3.26 36.70 -14.37
CA GLU A 104 -1.95 36.84 -13.72
C GLU A 104 -1.20 35.50 -13.63
N SER A 105 -1.85 34.39 -14.02
CA SER A 105 -1.26 33.05 -14.00
C SER A 105 -0.95 32.53 -15.40
N LYS A 106 -0.13 31.47 -15.47
CA LYS A 106 0.12 30.70 -16.70
C LYS A 106 -0.88 29.55 -16.90
N VAL A 107 -1.79 29.34 -15.95
CA VAL A 107 -2.83 28.31 -16.03
C VAL A 107 -4.19 28.95 -16.17
N ASP A 108 -5.07 28.35 -16.97
CA ASP A 108 -6.44 28.84 -17.19
C ASP A 108 -7.50 27.84 -16.71
N LEU A 109 -7.11 26.59 -16.43
CA LEU A 109 -8.01 25.53 -15.96
C LEU A 109 -7.76 25.20 -14.48
N VAL A 110 -8.82 25.16 -13.69
CA VAL A 110 -8.82 24.60 -12.34
C VAL A 110 -9.82 23.45 -12.28
N ARG A 111 -9.36 22.27 -11.87
CA ARG A 111 -10.22 21.12 -11.57
C ARG A 111 -10.36 20.95 -10.06
N ILE A 112 -11.60 20.89 -9.58
CA ILE A 112 -11.92 20.65 -8.18
C ILE A 112 -12.24 19.16 -8.04
N ALA A 113 -11.42 18.42 -7.30
CA ALA A 113 -11.71 17.03 -6.96
C ALA A 113 -12.57 16.99 -5.69
N ALA A 114 -13.76 16.40 -5.78
CA ALA A 114 -14.72 16.37 -4.68
C ALA A 114 -15.30 14.96 -4.51
N HIS A 115 -15.38 14.51 -3.27
CA HIS A 115 -16.21 13.36 -2.93
C HIS A 115 -17.70 13.72 -3.07
N PHE A 116 -18.56 12.72 -3.27
CA PHE A 116 -20.01 12.94 -3.48
C PHE A 116 -20.68 13.73 -2.34
N ASN A 117 -20.23 13.54 -1.10
CA ASN A 117 -20.73 14.29 0.07
C ASN A 117 -20.23 15.75 0.11
N GLU A 118 -19.12 16.06 -0.54
CA GLU A 118 -18.52 17.40 -0.59
C GLU A 118 -19.05 18.25 -1.76
N ALA A 119 -19.64 17.61 -2.78
CA ALA A 119 -20.05 18.30 -4.00
C ALA A 119 -21.04 19.48 -3.77
N GLU A 120 -21.88 19.42 -2.73
CA GLU A 120 -22.77 20.52 -2.35
C GLU A 120 -22.01 21.76 -1.84
N GLN A 121 -20.85 21.53 -1.23
CA GLN A 121 -20.00 22.57 -0.66
C GLN A 121 -19.09 23.21 -1.73
N CYS A 122 -19.04 22.63 -2.94
CA CYS A 122 -18.24 23.13 -4.05
C CYS A 122 -18.88 24.33 -4.77
N GLU A 123 -20.15 24.67 -4.51
CA GLU A 123 -20.85 25.77 -5.21
C GLU A 123 -20.11 27.11 -5.04
N SER A 124 -19.68 27.45 -3.82
CA SER A 124 -18.92 28.68 -3.54
C SER A 124 -17.55 28.67 -4.22
N MET A 125 -16.87 27.52 -4.24
CA MET A 125 -15.56 27.37 -4.90
C MET A 125 -15.68 27.59 -6.40
N ILE A 126 -16.66 26.96 -7.04
CA ILE A 126 -16.89 27.09 -8.48
C ILE A 126 -17.13 28.55 -8.84
N LYS A 127 -18.03 29.24 -8.11
CA LYS A 127 -18.29 30.67 -8.34
C LYS A 127 -17.03 31.52 -8.17
N ALA A 128 -16.27 31.32 -7.09
CA ALA A 128 -15.04 32.06 -6.83
C ALA A 128 -14.00 31.87 -7.94
N PHE A 129 -13.75 30.62 -8.38
CA PHE A 129 -12.81 30.38 -9.50
C PHE A 129 -13.30 30.97 -10.82
N LYS A 130 -14.61 30.95 -11.10
CA LYS A 130 -15.20 31.60 -12.28
C LYS A 130 -15.04 33.13 -12.22
N GLU A 131 -15.24 33.74 -11.06
CA GLU A 131 -15.02 35.18 -10.84
C GLU A 131 -13.54 35.58 -11.03
N MET A 132 -12.61 34.69 -10.67
CA MET A 132 -11.18 34.85 -10.94
C MET A 132 -10.80 34.65 -12.42
N GLY A 133 -11.74 34.22 -13.26
CA GLY A 133 -11.57 34.08 -14.72
C GLY A 133 -11.12 32.69 -15.18
N TYR A 134 -11.11 31.69 -14.31
CA TYR A 134 -10.72 30.32 -14.66
C TYR A 134 -11.82 29.56 -15.41
N ILE A 135 -11.40 28.60 -16.24
CA ILE A 135 -12.21 27.45 -16.66
C ILE A 135 -12.27 26.50 -15.47
N VAL A 136 -13.47 26.09 -15.07
CA VAL A 136 -13.68 25.29 -13.86
C VAL A 136 -14.25 23.92 -14.21
N GLY A 137 -13.49 22.87 -13.90
CA GLY A 137 -13.98 21.49 -13.94
C GLY A 137 -14.30 20.97 -12.55
N LEU A 138 -15.40 20.25 -12.39
CA LEU A 138 -15.72 19.55 -11.14
C LEU A 138 -15.60 18.04 -11.34
N ASN A 139 -14.69 17.41 -10.60
CA ASN A 139 -14.44 15.98 -10.59
C ASN A 139 -15.19 15.28 -9.46
N LEU A 140 -16.32 14.63 -9.79
CA LEU A 140 -17.05 13.77 -8.88
C LEU A 140 -16.33 12.42 -8.73
N MET A 141 -15.64 12.25 -7.62
CA MET A 141 -14.89 11.03 -7.29
C MET A 141 -15.83 9.89 -6.87
N GLN A 142 -15.46 8.63 -7.14
CA GLN A 142 -16.21 7.44 -6.69
C GLN A 142 -17.68 7.41 -7.14
N ALA A 143 -17.93 7.76 -8.41
CA ALA A 143 -19.28 7.71 -8.98
C ALA A 143 -19.82 6.28 -9.17
N GLY A 144 -18.92 5.29 -9.26
CA GLY A 144 -19.28 3.89 -9.51
C GLY A 144 -20.06 3.27 -8.36
N GLY A 145 -21.03 2.42 -8.69
CA GLY A 145 -21.87 1.70 -7.72
C GLY A 145 -22.87 2.57 -6.98
N LYS A 146 -22.93 3.88 -7.24
CA LYS A 146 -23.92 4.79 -6.64
C LYS A 146 -25.28 4.65 -7.34
N PRO A 147 -26.41 4.68 -6.60
CA PRO A 147 -27.75 4.69 -7.20
C PRO A 147 -27.93 5.84 -8.18
N SER A 148 -28.73 5.63 -9.23
CA SER A 148 -28.95 6.60 -10.30
C SER A 148 -29.50 7.93 -9.79
N GLU A 149 -30.39 7.86 -8.80
CA GLU A 149 -31.06 9.02 -8.19
C GLU A 149 -30.06 9.89 -7.43
N VAL A 150 -29.10 9.26 -6.73
CA VAL A 150 -28.04 9.96 -5.99
C VAL A 150 -27.11 10.70 -6.95
N ILE A 151 -26.78 10.07 -8.09
CA ILE A 151 -25.95 10.72 -9.12
C ILE A 151 -26.71 11.89 -9.74
N ALA A 152 -27.98 11.69 -10.12
CA ALA A 152 -28.81 12.74 -10.71
C ALA A 152 -28.95 13.95 -9.78
N GLU A 153 -29.30 13.72 -8.50
CA GLU A 153 -29.40 14.78 -7.49
C GLU A 153 -28.09 15.56 -7.35
N LYS A 154 -26.95 14.85 -7.32
CA LYS A 154 -25.65 15.50 -7.17
C LYS A 154 -25.29 16.34 -8.39
N VAL A 155 -25.52 15.82 -9.60
CA VAL A 155 -25.33 16.55 -10.86
C VAL A 155 -26.21 17.81 -10.91
N GLN A 156 -27.50 17.68 -10.59
CA GLN A 156 -28.42 18.84 -10.53
C GLN A 156 -27.98 19.90 -9.53
N THR A 157 -27.40 19.46 -8.40
CA THR A 157 -26.93 20.38 -7.37
C THR A 157 -25.73 21.18 -7.86
N VAL A 158 -24.72 20.52 -8.40
CA VAL A 158 -23.50 21.19 -8.87
C VAL A 158 -23.73 21.99 -10.15
N ALA A 159 -24.70 21.59 -10.99
CA ALA A 159 -25.11 22.33 -12.18
C ALA A 159 -25.57 23.76 -11.87
N LYS A 160 -26.12 24.03 -10.66
CA LYS A 160 -26.50 25.38 -10.22
C LYS A 160 -25.33 26.35 -10.14
N ALA A 161 -24.13 25.83 -9.89
CA ALA A 161 -22.90 26.61 -9.86
C ALA A 161 -22.31 26.87 -11.27
N ASN A 162 -22.87 26.21 -12.29
CA ASN A 162 -22.48 26.32 -13.69
C ASN A 162 -20.96 26.13 -13.94
N PRO A 163 -20.37 24.99 -13.53
CA PRO A 163 -19.01 24.64 -13.91
C PRO A 163 -18.90 24.51 -15.45
N ASP A 164 -17.71 24.68 -16.01
CA ASP A 164 -17.51 24.51 -17.45
C ASP A 164 -17.56 23.04 -17.88
N VAL A 165 -17.23 22.12 -16.98
CA VAL A 165 -17.27 20.67 -17.22
C VAL A 165 -17.54 19.89 -15.93
N ILE A 166 -18.43 18.90 -16.00
CA ILE A 166 -18.67 17.93 -14.92
C ILE A 166 -18.01 16.61 -15.29
N TYR A 167 -17.12 16.12 -14.42
CA TYR A 167 -16.46 14.83 -14.56
C TYR A 167 -17.08 13.79 -13.63
N PHE A 168 -17.13 12.55 -14.10
CA PHE A 168 -17.24 11.37 -13.25
C PHE A 168 -15.96 10.54 -13.33
N ALA A 169 -15.46 10.10 -12.17
CA ALA A 169 -14.21 9.36 -12.08
C ALA A 169 -14.42 7.91 -11.60
N ASP A 170 -13.74 6.98 -12.27
CA ASP A 170 -13.62 5.57 -11.88
C ASP A 170 -12.54 5.41 -10.80
N SER A 171 -12.70 6.07 -9.65
CA SER A 171 -11.62 6.23 -8.66
C SER A 171 -11.05 4.91 -8.10
N LEU A 172 -11.84 3.84 -8.13
CA LEU A 172 -11.43 2.49 -7.70
C LEU A 172 -10.97 1.62 -8.88
N GLY A 173 -11.17 2.04 -10.13
CA GLY A 173 -10.82 1.29 -11.33
C GLY A 173 -11.66 0.02 -11.50
N ASN A 174 -12.94 0.09 -11.11
CA ASN A 174 -13.87 -1.05 -11.07
C ASN A 174 -15.18 -0.84 -11.84
N MET A 175 -15.32 0.28 -12.56
CA MET A 175 -16.44 0.45 -13.49
C MET A 175 -16.26 -0.43 -14.72
N ASP A 176 -17.37 -0.98 -15.23
CA ASP A 176 -17.44 -1.57 -16.55
C ASP A 176 -18.13 -0.63 -17.56
N SER A 177 -18.23 -1.07 -18.83
CA SER A 177 -18.84 -0.27 -19.89
C SER A 177 -20.33 0.04 -19.66
N ALA A 178 -21.06 -0.85 -18.96
CA ALA A 178 -22.47 -0.65 -18.67
C ALA A 178 -22.64 0.46 -17.63
N GLU A 179 -21.80 0.45 -16.60
CA GLU A 179 -21.78 1.48 -15.57
C GLU A 179 -21.36 2.84 -16.12
N VAL A 180 -20.33 2.89 -16.99
CA VAL A 180 -19.94 4.12 -17.69
C VAL A 180 -21.08 4.68 -18.53
N THR A 181 -21.78 3.83 -19.28
CA THR A 181 -22.92 4.24 -20.11
C THR A 181 -24.03 4.81 -19.22
N ARG A 182 -24.39 4.10 -18.15
CA ARG A 182 -25.42 4.53 -17.20
C ARG A 182 -25.11 5.90 -16.59
N ILE A 183 -23.90 6.09 -16.07
CA ILE A 183 -23.50 7.36 -15.46
C ILE A 183 -23.50 8.49 -16.50
N ALA A 184 -22.94 8.26 -17.69
CA ALA A 184 -22.92 9.26 -18.76
C ALA A 184 -24.33 9.70 -19.16
N GLU A 185 -25.28 8.77 -19.29
CA GLU A 185 -26.68 9.07 -19.60
C GLU A 185 -27.35 9.89 -18.49
N ILE A 186 -27.12 9.55 -17.23
CA ILE A 186 -27.66 10.30 -16.09
C ILE A 186 -27.12 11.73 -16.07
N VAL A 187 -25.81 11.92 -16.26
CA VAL A 187 -25.22 13.26 -16.30
C VAL A 187 -25.84 14.06 -17.45
N LYS A 188 -25.93 13.50 -18.66
CA LYS A 188 -26.53 14.17 -19.83
C LYS A 188 -28.01 14.55 -19.65
N GLN A 189 -28.77 13.79 -18.88
CA GLN A 189 -30.17 14.10 -18.61
C GLN A 189 -30.35 15.27 -17.63
N ASN A 190 -29.31 15.60 -16.87
CA ASN A 190 -29.35 16.58 -15.77
C ASN A 190 -28.39 17.76 -15.96
N TRP A 191 -27.64 17.78 -17.06
CA TRP A 191 -26.61 18.78 -17.37
C TRP A 191 -26.44 18.94 -18.88
N ASP A 192 -26.49 20.18 -19.35
CA ASP A 192 -26.36 20.54 -20.78
C ASP A 192 -24.94 20.93 -21.20
N GLY A 193 -24.01 21.10 -20.25
CA GLY A 193 -22.64 21.50 -20.53
C GLY A 193 -21.71 20.33 -20.87
N ASP A 194 -20.40 20.59 -20.89
CA ASP A 194 -19.42 19.56 -21.18
C ASP A 194 -19.37 18.50 -20.07
N ILE A 195 -19.10 17.26 -20.47
CA ILE A 195 -18.96 16.10 -19.58
C ILE A 195 -17.56 15.54 -19.77
N GLY A 196 -16.90 15.24 -18.66
CA GLY A 196 -15.60 14.59 -18.66
C GLY A 196 -15.62 13.21 -18.00
N ILE A 197 -14.64 12.39 -18.34
CA ILE A 197 -14.40 11.11 -17.67
C ILE A 197 -12.92 10.94 -17.30
N HIS A 198 -12.67 10.37 -16.13
CA HIS A 198 -11.35 9.94 -15.68
C HIS A 198 -11.39 8.45 -15.32
N THR A 199 -10.70 7.62 -16.09
CA THR A 199 -10.74 6.15 -15.97
C THR A 199 -9.45 5.60 -15.38
N HIS A 200 -9.57 4.71 -14.39
CA HIS A 200 -8.45 3.98 -13.82
C HIS A 200 -8.38 2.55 -14.36
N ASN A 201 -7.18 1.98 -14.38
CA ASN A 201 -6.89 0.73 -15.08
C ASN A 201 -6.76 -0.49 -14.14
N ASN A 202 -7.30 -0.41 -12.92
CA ASN A 202 -7.13 -1.48 -11.91
C ASN A 202 -7.72 -2.82 -12.39
N MET A 203 -8.87 -2.79 -13.08
CA MET A 203 -9.43 -3.97 -13.75
C MET A 203 -9.02 -4.12 -15.24
N GLY A 204 -8.08 -3.31 -15.73
CA GLY A 204 -7.63 -3.34 -17.12
C GLY A 204 -8.62 -2.75 -18.13
N GLN A 205 -9.60 -1.97 -17.68
CA GLN A 205 -10.71 -1.47 -18.49
C GLN A 205 -10.64 0.02 -18.84
N ALA A 206 -9.58 0.74 -18.44
CA ALA A 206 -9.54 2.21 -18.55
C ALA A 206 -9.76 2.69 -19.98
N MET A 207 -9.02 2.13 -20.94
CA MET A 207 -9.12 2.50 -22.35
C MET A 207 -10.49 2.16 -22.96
N SER A 208 -11.03 0.97 -22.64
CA SER A 208 -12.37 0.56 -23.09
C SER A 208 -13.43 1.51 -22.55
N ASN A 209 -13.38 1.83 -21.26
CA ASN A 209 -14.31 2.73 -20.60
C ASN A 209 -14.23 4.16 -21.17
N THR A 210 -13.02 4.65 -21.48
CA THR A 210 -12.82 5.94 -22.15
C THR A 210 -13.50 5.97 -23.53
N MET A 211 -13.36 4.91 -24.34
CA MET A 211 -14.01 4.81 -25.65
C MET A 211 -15.53 4.63 -25.55
N THR A 212 -16.02 3.90 -24.55
CA THR A 212 -17.45 3.80 -24.24
C THR A 212 -18.03 5.16 -23.86
N ALA A 213 -17.35 5.93 -23.01
CA ALA A 213 -17.78 7.28 -22.62
C ALA A 213 -17.86 8.21 -23.82
N ARG A 214 -16.82 8.22 -24.67
CA ARG A 214 -16.81 8.96 -25.94
C ARG A 214 -18.01 8.62 -26.81
N SER A 215 -18.31 7.33 -26.97
CA SER A 215 -19.43 6.86 -27.78
C SER A 215 -20.79 7.30 -27.22
N ASN A 216 -20.87 7.58 -25.92
CA ASN A 216 -22.07 8.09 -25.24
C ASN A 216 -22.14 9.63 -25.15
N GLY A 217 -21.19 10.34 -25.78
CA GLY A 217 -21.21 11.80 -25.90
C GLY A 217 -20.47 12.54 -24.77
N VAL A 218 -19.61 11.87 -24.01
CA VAL A 218 -18.66 12.51 -23.10
C VAL A 218 -17.60 13.26 -23.92
N THR A 219 -17.40 14.55 -23.65
CA THR A 219 -16.60 15.45 -24.50
C THR A 219 -15.16 15.66 -24.03
N TRP A 220 -14.83 15.39 -22.75
CA TRP A 220 -13.47 15.46 -22.22
C TRP A 220 -12.99 14.08 -21.77
N LEU A 221 -11.85 13.64 -22.29
CA LEU A 221 -11.25 12.33 -21.95
C LEU A 221 -9.90 12.57 -21.27
N ASP A 222 -9.79 12.13 -20.02
CA ASP A 222 -8.51 12.14 -19.32
C ASP A 222 -7.65 10.95 -19.74
N VAL A 223 -6.37 11.23 -19.94
CA VAL A 223 -5.33 10.22 -20.24
C VAL A 223 -4.02 10.59 -19.56
N THR A 224 -3.11 9.61 -19.52
CA THR A 224 -1.72 9.82 -19.07
C THR A 224 -0.77 8.98 -19.92
N VAL A 225 0.46 9.47 -20.12
CA VAL A 225 1.49 8.80 -20.91
C VAL A 225 1.85 7.46 -20.24
N THR A 226 1.84 6.35 -21.00
CA THR A 226 1.97 4.97 -20.47
C THR A 226 0.91 4.56 -19.44
N GLY A 227 -0.13 5.37 -19.27
CA GLY A 227 -1.12 5.18 -18.21
C GLY A 227 -0.58 5.53 -16.82
N MET A 228 0.50 6.31 -16.71
CA MET A 228 1.10 6.65 -15.42
C MET A 228 0.11 7.38 -14.50
N GLY A 229 -0.26 6.75 -13.39
CA GLY A 229 -1.30 7.24 -12.50
C GLY A 229 -1.52 6.34 -11.30
N ARG A 230 -2.23 6.80 -10.27
CA ARG A 230 -2.43 6.04 -9.02
C ARG A 230 -2.90 4.60 -9.28
N GLY A 231 -2.43 3.65 -8.48
CA GLY A 231 -2.78 2.23 -8.63
C GLY A 231 -2.25 1.66 -9.95
N ALA A 232 -3.08 0.88 -10.66
CA ALA A 232 -2.70 0.31 -11.95
C ALA A 232 -2.57 1.32 -13.09
N GLY A 233 -2.78 2.61 -12.83
CA GLY A 233 -2.70 3.66 -13.84
C GLY A 233 -4.03 4.09 -14.42
N ASN A 234 -3.98 4.82 -15.54
CA ASN A 234 -5.13 5.39 -16.25
C ASN A 234 -5.18 4.93 -17.71
N ALA A 235 -6.15 5.44 -18.48
CA ALA A 235 -6.12 5.32 -19.93
C ALA A 235 -4.83 5.93 -20.51
N GLN A 236 -4.23 5.23 -21.48
CA GLN A 236 -2.91 5.57 -22.02
C GLN A 236 -3.04 6.61 -23.15
N THR A 237 -2.31 7.72 -23.03
CA THR A 237 -2.33 8.82 -24.01
C THR A 237 -1.99 8.32 -25.41
N GLU A 238 -0.89 7.59 -25.56
CA GLU A 238 -0.42 7.07 -26.84
C GLU A 238 -1.43 6.14 -27.52
N ASN A 239 -2.16 5.33 -26.75
CA ASN A 239 -3.17 4.43 -27.30
C ASN A 239 -4.42 5.20 -27.72
N LEU A 240 -4.91 6.14 -26.89
CA LEU A 240 -6.06 6.96 -27.27
C LEU A 240 -5.77 7.78 -28.52
N LEU A 241 -4.59 8.38 -28.61
CA LEU A 241 -4.19 9.11 -29.81
C LEU A 241 -4.14 8.20 -31.03
N ALA A 242 -3.59 6.98 -30.91
CA ALA A 242 -3.56 6.01 -32.01
C ALA A 242 -4.97 5.61 -32.48
N GLU A 243 -5.92 5.39 -31.55
CA GLU A 243 -7.32 5.08 -31.88
C GLU A 243 -8.05 6.25 -32.55
N LEU A 244 -7.59 7.48 -32.35
CA LEU A 244 -8.15 8.70 -32.93
C LEU A 244 -7.40 9.18 -34.19
N ASP A 245 -6.38 8.45 -34.63
CA ASP A 245 -5.56 8.84 -35.78
C ASP A 245 -6.41 8.91 -37.06
N GLY A 246 -6.27 10.02 -37.79
CA GLY A 246 -7.07 10.32 -38.98
C GLY A 246 -8.56 10.56 -38.74
N LEU A 247 -9.07 10.39 -37.51
CA LEU A 247 -10.46 10.68 -37.13
C LEU A 247 -10.62 12.07 -36.51
N ASP A 248 -9.56 12.58 -35.89
CA ASP A 248 -9.55 13.87 -35.19
C ASP A 248 -8.25 14.66 -35.49
N LYS A 249 -8.10 15.83 -34.85
CA LYS A 249 -7.00 16.78 -35.12
C LYS A 249 -5.63 16.36 -34.55
N TYR A 250 -5.57 15.32 -33.72
CA TYR A 250 -4.38 14.95 -32.94
C TYR A 250 -3.26 14.35 -33.80
N LEU A 251 -2.03 14.40 -33.30
CA LEU A 251 -0.84 13.87 -33.97
C LEU A 251 -0.15 12.81 -33.08
N PRO A 252 -0.51 11.52 -33.21
CA PRO A 252 -0.06 10.47 -32.28
C PRO A 252 1.46 10.27 -32.25
N THR A 253 2.11 10.39 -33.41
CA THR A 253 3.56 10.20 -33.57
C THR A 253 4.41 11.16 -32.72
N ALA A 254 3.85 12.30 -32.30
CA ALA A 254 4.54 13.26 -31.45
C ALA A 254 4.79 12.74 -30.02
N ILE A 255 4.06 11.73 -29.55
CA ILE A 255 4.18 11.15 -28.20
C ILE A 255 5.16 9.95 -28.17
N TYR A 256 5.44 9.29 -29.28
CA TYR A 256 6.16 8.00 -29.28
C TYR A 256 7.57 8.09 -28.70
N GLU A 257 8.35 9.12 -29.07
CA GLU A 257 9.70 9.29 -28.52
C GLU A 257 9.65 9.53 -27.00
N LEU A 258 8.69 10.32 -26.52
CA LEU A 258 8.48 10.56 -25.09
C LEU A 258 8.24 9.25 -24.33
N VAL A 259 7.35 8.41 -24.86
CA VAL A 259 7.02 7.09 -24.30
C VAL A 259 8.26 6.22 -24.20
N ILE A 260 8.92 5.97 -25.33
CA ILE A 260 10.03 5.01 -25.42
C ILE A 260 11.23 5.48 -24.60
N ARG A 261 11.55 6.78 -24.64
CA ARG A 261 12.77 7.32 -24.05
C ARG A 261 12.65 7.58 -22.56
N HIS A 262 11.49 8.00 -22.08
CA HIS A 262 11.32 8.45 -20.70
C HIS A 262 10.33 7.57 -19.91
N PHE A 263 9.10 7.41 -20.41
CA PHE A 263 8.03 6.83 -19.60
C PHE A 263 8.07 5.31 -19.49
N GLU A 264 8.47 4.58 -20.54
CA GLU A 264 8.68 3.13 -20.43
C GLU A 264 9.79 2.73 -19.44
N PRO A 265 10.99 3.37 -19.45
CA PRO A 265 11.99 3.14 -18.41
C PRO A 265 11.47 3.46 -17.00
N MET A 266 10.73 4.57 -16.85
CA MET A 266 10.14 4.91 -15.55
C MET A 266 9.09 3.87 -15.14
N GLN A 267 8.26 3.38 -16.06
CA GLN A 267 7.27 2.34 -15.78
C GLN A 267 7.94 1.07 -15.26
N ARG A 268 9.05 0.65 -15.88
CA ARG A 268 9.84 -0.50 -15.40
C ARG A 268 10.46 -0.25 -14.03
N ARG A 269 10.84 0.99 -13.72
CA ARG A 269 11.46 1.37 -12.44
C ARG A 269 10.45 1.44 -11.29
N TYR A 270 9.29 2.05 -11.54
CA TYR A 270 8.29 2.34 -10.51
C TYR A 270 7.14 1.32 -10.46
N GLY A 271 6.97 0.52 -11.51
CA GLY A 271 6.09 -0.64 -11.51
C GLY A 271 4.60 -0.36 -11.66
N TRP A 272 4.19 0.80 -12.21
CA TRP A 272 2.78 1.05 -12.46
C TRP A 272 2.24 0.21 -13.62
N GLY A 273 0.97 -0.18 -13.50
CA GLY A 273 0.29 -1.03 -14.47
C GLY A 273 -0.64 -2.04 -13.82
N SER A 274 -1.49 -2.66 -14.62
CA SER A 274 -2.42 -3.69 -14.15
C SER A 274 -1.66 -4.89 -13.57
N SER A 275 -2.12 -5.37 -12.41
CA SER A 275 -1.62 -6.58 -11.76
C SER A 275 -2.78 -7.36 -11.16
N LEU A 276 -2.56 -8.63 -10.83
CA LEU A 276 -3.55 -9.43 -10.11
C LEU A 276 -3.99 -8.75 -8.81
N LEU A 277 -3.06 -8.12 -8.08
CA LEU A 277 -3.34 -7.49 -6.79
C LEU A 277 -4.19 -6.22 -6.94
N TYR A 278 -3.93 -5.40 -7.96
CA TYR A 278 -4.80 -4.26 -8.27
C TYR A 278 -6.19 -4.71 -8.73
N TYR A 279 -6.25 -5.78 -9.54
CA TYR A 279 -7.53 -6.36 -9.96
C TYR A 279 -8.34 -6.87 -8.77
N LEU A 280 -7.70 -7.58 -7.83
CA LEU A 280 -8.33 -8.06 -6.60
C LEU A 280 -8.79 -6.90 -5.71
N GLY A 281 -7.96 -5.84 -5.57
CA GLY A 281 -8.34 -4.65 -4.82
C GLY A 281 -9.60 -3.99 -5.38
N ALA A 282 -9.60 -3.70 -6.68
CA ALA A 282 -10.72 -3.06 -7.37
C ALA A 282 -12.02 -3.90 -7.32
N LYS A 283 -11.90 -5.22 -7.51
CA LYS A 283 -13.04 -6.15 -7.45
C LYS A 283 -13.70 -6.20 -6.06
N ASN A 284 -12.97 -5.86 -5.00
CA ASN A 284 -13.46 -5.86 -3.62
C ASN A 284 -13.59 -4.45 -3.03
N ASP A 285 -13.70 -3.42 -3.88
CA ASP A 285 -13.90 -2.02 -3.47
C ASP A 285 -12.78 -1.44 -2.57
N ILE A 286 -11.57 -2.00 -2.64
CA ILE A 286 -10.40 -1.54 -1.88
C ILE A 286 -9.71 -0.41 -2.63
N HIS A 287 -9.43 0.70 -1.94
CA HIS A 287 -8.75 1.85 -2.51
C HIS A 287 -7.35 1.47 -3.04
N PRO A 288 -6.97 1.91 -4.26
CA PRO A 288 -5.72 1.48 -4.91
C PRO A 288 -4.46 1.80 -4.13
N THR A 289 -4.47 2.86 -3.29
CA THR A 289 -3.33 3.23 -2.44
C THR A 289 -2.96 2.16 -1.42
N TYR A 290 -3.91 1.33 -0.94
CA TYR A 290 -3.55 0.19 -0.09
C TYR A 290 -2.64 -0.77 -0.85
N ILE A 291 -3.05 -1.18 -2.06
CA ILE A 291 -2.27 -2.09 -2.91
C ILE A 291 -0.94 -1.45 -3.31
N GLN A 292 -0.94 -0.17 -3.67
CA GLN A 292 0.26 0.55 -4.08
C GLN A 292 1.28 0.66 -2.94
N ASN A 293 0.85 0.94 -1.70
CA ASN A 293 1.74 0.99 -0.54
C ASN A 293 2.27 -0.39 -0.14
N MET A 294 1.48 -1.44 -0.35
CA MET A 294 1.94 -2.82 -0.19
C MET A 294 2.98 -3.19 -1.24
N LEU A 295 2.80 -2.80 -2.50
CA LEU A 295 3.71 -3.11 -3.60
C LEU A 295 4.99 -2.25 -3.60
N SER A 296 4.90 -1.01 -3.13
CA SER A 296 6.04 -0.09 -3.07
C SER A 296 7.02 -0.43 -1.95
N ASN A 297 6.58 -1.24 -0.97
CA ASN A 297 7.41 -1.69 0.11
C ASN A 297 7.98 -3.10 -0.19
N PRO A 298 9.26 -3.22 -0.57
CA PRO A 298 9.87 -4.50 -0.92
C PRO A 298 9.98 -5.46 0.28
N ASN A 299 9.69 -4.99 1.50
CA ASN A 299 9.73 -5.81 2.71
C ASN A 299 8.49 -6.72 2.86
N TYR A 300 7.41 -6.49 2.10
CA TYR A 300 6.23 -7.34 2.17
C TYR A 300 6.30 -8.51 1.19
N GLY A 301 6.13 -9.72 1.71
CA GLY A 301 6.03 -10.94 0.90
C GLY A 301 4.67 -11.03 0.19
N THR A 302 4.61 -11.78 -0.92
CA THR A 302 3.36 -11.98 -1.68
C THR A 302 2.22 -12.52 -0.81
N GLU A 303 2.51 -13.41 0.13
CA GLU A 303 1.51 -14.00 1.04
C GLU A 303 0.97 -12.98 2.05
N GLU A 304 1.81 -12.06 2.54
CA GLU A 304 1.40 -10.97 3.44
C GLU A 304 0.47 -10.00 2.73
N ILE A 305 0.79 -9.65 1.49
CA ILE A 305 -0.05 -8.77 0.66
C ILE A 305 -1.40 -9.43 0.40
N VAL A 306 -1.42 -10.73 0.06
CA VAL A 306 -2.69 -11.46 -0.16
C VAL A 306 -3.51 -11.56 1.14
N GLY A 307 -2.87 -11.84 2.28
CA GLY A 307 -3.54 -11.87 3.58
C GLY A 307 -4.15 -10.53 3.96
N ALA A 308 -3.41 -9.43 3.76
CA ALA A 308 -3.89 -8.08 4.00
C ALA A 308 -5.08 -7.73 3.09
N ILE A 309 -5.06 -8.12 1.80
CA ILE A 309 -6.20 -7.92 0.89
C ILE A 309 -7.44 -8.69 1.36
N GLU A 310 -7.29 -9.96 1.78
CA GLU A 310 -8.42 -10.75 2.30
C GLU A 310 -8.97 -10.19 3.62
N HIS A 311 -8.13 -9.53 4.42
CA HIS A 311 -8.59 -8.80 5.61
C HIS A 311 -9.35 -7.53 5.22
N LEU A 312 -8.76 -6.66 4.38
CA LEU A 312 -9.37 -5.41 3.91
C LEU A 312 -10.73 -5.64 3.24
N LYS A 313 -10.89 -6.73 2.49
CA LYS A 313 -12.16 -7.13 1.87
C LYS A 313 -13.31 -7.29 2.87
N LYS A 314 -13.02 -7.62 4.13
CA LYS A 314 -14.04 -7.83 5.18
C LYS A 314 -14.40 -6.54 5.93
N LEU A 315 -13.62 -5.47 5.74
CA LEU A 315 -13.81 -4.21 6.44
C LEU A 315 -14.70 -3.26 5.65
N GLU A 316 -15.53 -2.51 6.36
CA GLU A 316 -16.25 -1.37 5.78
C GLU A 316 -15.32 -0.15 5.67
N GLY A 317 -15.55 0.71 4.68
CA GLY A 317 -14.80 1.97 4.52
C GLY A 317 -13.44 1.85 3.84
N THR A 318 -13.09 0.71 3.26
CA THR A 318 -11.82 0.51 2.52
C THR A 318 -11.78 1.19 1.15
N THR A 319 -12.88 1.84 0.75
CA THR A 319 -12.96 2.66 -0.47
C THR A 319 -12.15 3.95 -0.35
N SER A 320 -11.72 4.35 0.84
CA SER A 320 -10.75 5.41 1.09
C SER A 320 -9.53 4.87 1.83
N TYR A 321 -8.37 5.48 1.59
CA TYR A 321 -7.12 5.06 2.23
C TYR A 321 -7.00 5.58 3.67
N ASN A 322 -6.65 4.67 4.59
CA ASN A 322 -6.26 4.96 5.96
C ASN A 322 -5.01 4.14 6.30
N GLY A 323 -3.94 4.83 6.74
CA GLY A 323 -2.68 4.20 7.09
C GLY A 323 -2.80 3.23 8.27
N ASP A 324 -3.60 3.57 9.27
CA ASP A 324 -3.80 2.74 10.47
C ASP A 324 -4.50 1.41 10.10
N VAL A 325 -5.45 1.47 9.17
CA VAL A 325 -6.15 0.27 8.66
C VAL A 325 -5.20 -0.61 7.85
N LEU A 326 -4.29 -0.01 7.08
CA LEU A 326 -3.27 -0.78 6.36
C LEU A 326 -2.31 -1.46 7.35
N GLU A 327 -1.85 -0.73 8.38
CA GLU A 327 -1.00 -1.30 9.42
C GLU A 327 -1.70 -2.46 10.14
N GLU A 328 -2.96 -2.28 10.54
CA GLU A 328 -3.79 -3.32 11.14
C GLU A 328 -3.91 -4.55 10.23
N ALA A 329 -4.23 -4.34 8.94
CA ALA A 329 -4.37 -5.42 7.96
C ALA A 329 -3.05 -6.18 7.72
N LEU A 330 -1.91 -5.50 7.88
CA LEU A 330 -0.57 -6.10 7.76
C LEU A 330 -0.11 -6.77 9.06
N THR A 331 -0.57 -6.29 10.22
CA THR A 331 -0.36 -6.94 11.52
C THR A 331 -1.43 -8.01 11.72
N VAL A 332 -1.18 -9.19 11.18
CA VAL A 332 -2.20 -10.26 11.02
C VAL A 332 -2.82 -10.79 12.34
N GLY A 333 -2.40 -10.33 13.53
CA GLY A 333 -3.01 -10.77 14.79
C GLY A 333 -3.78 -9.66 15.49
N LYS A 334 -5.02 -9.95 15.90
CA LYS A 334 -5.83 -9.11 16.82
C LYS A 334 -4.95 -8.54 17.93
N ILE A 335 -5.00 -7.22 18.17
CA ILE A 335 -4.43 -6.61 19.36
C ILE A 335 -5.27 -7.07 20.55
N SER A 336 -4.88 -8.21 21.11
CA SER A 336 -5.55 -8.79 22.28
C SER A 336 -5.03 -8.09 23.53
N GLN A 337 -5.94 -7.62 24.38
CA GLN A 337 -5.56 -7.11 25.71
C GLN A 337 -4.76 -8.17 26.48
N PRO A 338 -3.84 -7.74 27.38
CA PRO A 338 -3.03 -8.66 28.18
C PRO A 338 -3.92 -9.67 28.88
N THR A 339 -3.86 -10.91 28.44
CA THR A 339 -4.67 -12.01 28.98
C THR A 339 -3.72 -13.05 29.53
N GLU A 340 -3.78 -13.26 30.84
CA GLU A 340 -3.01 -14.30 31.50
C GLU A 340 -3.48 -15.68 31.04
N SER A 341 -2.56 -16.52 30.54
CA SER A 341 -2.90 -17.92 30.28
C SER A 341 -3.04 -18.71 31.60
N GLN A 342 -3.65 -19.89 31.52
CA GLN A 342 -3.73 -20.80 32.68
C GLN A 342 -2.44 -21.60 32.90
N SER A 343 -1.53 -21.61 31.92
CA SER A 343 -0.27 -22.35 32.01
C SER A 343 0.80 -21.50 32.70
N ASP A 344 1.41 -22.06 33.75
CA ASP A 344 2.60 -21.50 34.37
C ASP A 344 3.83 -22.17 33.78
N LEU A 345 4.60 -21.42 32.98
CA LEU A 345 5.83 -21.89 32.36
C LEU A 345 7.07 -21.64 33.22
N SER A 346 6.92 -21.14 34.44
CA SER A 346 8.05 -20.83 35.32
C SER A 346 8.86 -22.09 35.65
N GLY A 347 10.13 -22.12 35.26
CA GLY A 347 11.06 -23.18 35.65
C GLY A 347 10.84 -24.53 34.97
N ILE A 348 9.99 -24.63 33.94
CA ILE A 348 9.73 -25.90 33.22
C ILE A 348 10.98 -26.50 32.55
N PHE A 349 12.01 -25.67 32.32
CA PHE A 349 13.31 -26.04 31.75
C PHE A 349 14.47 -25.84 32.74
N SER A 350 14.18 -25.78 34.04
CA SER A 350 15.19 -25.56 35.07
C SER A 350 16.31 -26.60 35.01
N GLY A 351 17.56 -26.14 34.90
CA GLY A 351 18.74 -26.98 34.76
C GLY A 351 18.88 -27.72 33.43
N LYS A 352 18.13 -27.31 32.39
CA LYS A 352 18.22 -27.85 31.03
C LYS A 352 18.87 -26.87 30.06
N GLU A 353 19.56 -27.39 29.07
CA GLU A 353 19.99 -26.61 27.90
C GLU A 353 18.89 -26.66 26.83
N ILE A 354 18.62 -25.53 26.19
CA ILE A 354 17.68 -25.41 25.08
C ILE A 354 18.43 -25.15 23.79
N LEU A 355 17.98 -25.79 22.71
CA LEU A 355 18.37 -25.52 21.34
C LEU A 355 17.16 -25.00 20.57
N LEU A 356 17.19 -23.72 20.17
CA LEU A 356 16.21 -23.14 19.26
C LEU A 356 16.65 -23.38 17.82
N VAL A 357 15.74 -23.90 17.00
CA VAL A 357 16.01 -24.30 15.63
C VAL A 357 15.09 -23.56 14.67
N THR A 358 15.65 -22.79 13.74
CA THR A 358 14.93 -22.18 12.62
C THR A 358 15.26 -22.90 11.31
N ASN A 359 14.37 -22.78 10.32
CA ASN A 359 14.55 -23.40 9.02
C ASN A 359 15.16 -22.41 8.01
N THR A 360 16.48 -22.44 7.87
CA THR A 360 17.26 -21.53 7.01
C THR A 360 18.34 -22.27 6.21
N PRO A 361 18.96 -21.63 5.20
CA PRO A 361 20.06 -22.23 4.44
C PRO A 361 21.23 -22.72 5.30
N ASN A 362 21.62 -22.04 6.39
CA ASN A 362 22.66 -22.58 7.27
C ASN A 362 22.17 -23.79 8.08
N ALA A 363 20.90 -23.82 8.50
CA ALA A 363 20.35 -25.01 9.17
C ALA A 363 20.40 -26.24 8.25
N ALA A 364 20.02 -26.05 6.98
CA ALA A 364 20.14 -27.06 5.93
C ALA A 364 21.59 -27.52 5.73
N THR A 365 22.51 -26.55 5.56
CA THR A 365 23.94 -26.79 5.31
C THR A 365 24.59 -27.57 6.46
N HIS A 366 24.23 -27.25 7.70
CA HIS A 366 24.80 -27.87 8.90
C HIS A 366 23.94 -29.01 9.47
N ARG A 367 22.91 -29.47 8.75
CA ARG A 367 21.91 -30.44 9.23
C ARG A 367 22.51 -31.65 9.95
N VAL A 368 23.47 -32.34 9.31
CA VAL A 368 24.09 -33.55 9.88
C VAL A 368 24.78 -33.27 11.22
N ALA A 369 25.44 -32.12 11.34
CA ALA A 369 26.11 -31.70 12.57
C ALA A 369 25.10 -31.34 13.65
N ILE A 370 24.03 -30.63 13.29
CA ILE A 370 22.94 -30.28 14.22
C ILE A 370 22.26 -31.53 14.76
N GLU A 371 21.89 -32.48 13.90
CA GLU A 371 21.28 -33.75 14.35
C GLU A 371 22.22 -34.57 15.24
N THR A 372 23.52 -34.57 14.93
CA THR A 372 24.52 -35.24 15.76
C THR A 372 24.66 -34.55 17.11
N TYR A 373 24.66 -33.22 17.14
CA TYR A 373 24.67 -32.42 18.36
C TYR A 373 23.47 -32.75 19.24
N ILE A 374 22.26 -32.78 18.66
CA ILE A 374 21.03 -33.11 19.40
C ILE A 374 21.13 -34.52 20.01
N LYS A 375 21.55 -35.53 19.23
CA LYS A 375 21.66 -36.92 19.70
C LYS A 375 22.71 -37.09 20.81
N THR A 376 23.80 -36.32 20.76
CA THR A 376 24.93 -36.46 21.69
C THR A 376 24.76 -35.63 22.97
N ARG A 377 24.32 -34.37 22.84
CA ARG A 377 24.17 -33.43 23.96
C ARG A 377 22.80 -33.49 24.60
N LYS A 378 21.79 -33.98 23.89
CA LYS A 378 20.40 -34.10 24.35
C LYS A 378 19.86 -32.79 24.98
N PRO A 379 20.00 -31.63 24.30
CA PRO A 379 19.29 -30.43 24.72
C PRO A 379 17.78 -30.63 24.54
N ILE A 380 16.97 -29.79 25.18
CA ILE A 380 15.57 -29.64 24.81
C ILE A 380 15.52 -28.87 23.48
N VAL A 381 14.90 -29.43 22.46
CA VAL A 381 14.85 -28.85 21.12
C VAL A 381 13.49 -28.22 20.87
N ILE A 382 13.49 -26.91 20.59
CA ILE A 382 12.30 -26.15 20.22
C ILE A 382 12.44 -25.67 18.78
N GLY A 383 11.57 -26.17 17.89
CA GLY A 383 11.47 -25.70 16.52
C GLY A 383 10.68 -24.40 16.40
N ILE A 384 11.22 -23.43 15.68
CA ILE A 384 10.52 -22.18 15.33
C ILE A 384 9.67 -22.43 14.09
N ASN A 385 8.34 -22.39 14.25
CA ASN A 385 7.36 -22.91 13.28
C ASN A 385 7.60 -24.40 12.98
N THR A 386 6.80 -25.03 12.12
CA THR A 386 6.74 -26.51 12.03
C THR A 386 7.52 -27.11 10.88
N LYS A 387 7.81 -26.33 9.83
CA LYS A 387 8.56 -26.82 8.66
C LYS A 387 10.06 -26.72 8.88
N HIS A 388 10.75 -27.86 8.92
CA HIS A 388 12.21 -27.94 9.10
C HIS A 388 12.85 -28.97 8.15
N GLU A 389 14.07 -28.70 7.69
CA GLU A 389 14.89 -29.70 6.98
C GLU A 389 15.59 -30.70 7.90
N ILE A 390 15.72 -30.35 9.18
CA ILE A 390 16.22 -31.22 10.23
C ILE A 390 15.12 -32.21 10.61
N ASN A 391 15.48 -33.47 10.88
CA ASN A 391 14.52 -34.48 11.30
C ASN A 391 13.72 -34.04 12.55
N THR A 392 12.43 -33.75 12.35
CA THR A 392 11.52 -33.25 13.37
C THR A 392 11.21 -34.26 14.49
N GLU A 393 11.52 -35.54 14.30
CA GLU A 393 11.45 -36.52 15.39
C GLU A 393 12.43 -36.24 16.54
N LEU A 394 13.48 -35.46 16.26
CA LEU A 394 14.46 -35.02 17.24
C LEU A 394 13.99 -33.79 18.05
N PHE A 395 12.80 -33.26 17.74
CA PHE A 395 12.27 -32.05 18.37
C PHE A 395 11.38 -32.45 19.54
N ASP A 396 11.51 -31.74 20.65
CA ASP A 396 10.66 -31.92 21.83
C ASP A 396 9.41 -31.05 21.74
N TYR A 397 9.55 -29.84 21.21
CA TYR A 397 8.48 -28.85 21.10
C TYR A 397 8.57 -28.05 19.80
N PHE A 398 7.46 -27.42 19.43
CA PHE A 398 7.45 -26.30 18.49
C PHE A 398 6.92 -25.04 19.17
N ALA A 399 7.34 -23.88 18.69
CA ALA A 399 6.78 -22.59 19.08
C ALA A 399 6.21 -21.89 17.85
N VAL A 400 5.06 -21.24 18.02
CA VAL A 400 4.31 -20.56 16.95
C VAL A 400 3.73 -19.27 17.50
N SER A 401 3.88 -18.16 16.78
CA SER A 401 3.10 -16.94 17.00
C SER A 401 2.17 -16.69 15.81
N HIS A 402 1.17 -15.83 15.97
CA HIS A 402 0.22 -15.50 14.90
C HIS A 402 0.85 -14.49 13.94
N ASN A 403 1.73 -14.98 13.07
CA ASN A 403 2.42 -14.18 12.07
C ASN A 403 2.24 -14.74 10.65
N SER A 404 2.79 -14.03 9.66
CA SER A 404 2.71 -14.43 8.25
C SER A 404 3.21 -15.85 7.99
N LYS A 405 4.20 -16.30 8.77
CA LYS A 405 4.75 -17.65 8.67
C LYS A 405 3.75 -18.72 9.11
N TYR A 406 2.99 -18.49 10.20
CA TYR A 406 1.89 -19.37 10.58
C TYR A 406 0.85 -19.48 9.47
N LEU A 407 0.39 -18.37 8.89
CA LEU A 407 -0.63 -18.38 7.84
C LEU A 407 -0.20 -19.23 6.63
N SER A 408 1.04 -19.03 6.17
CA SER A 408 1.63 -19.76 5.04
C SER A 408 1.73 -21.26 5.26
N GLU A 409 1.91 -21.68 6.53
CA GLU A 409 2.12 -23.07 6.91
C GLU A 409 0.91 -23.69 7.60
N SER A 410 -0.23 -22.97 7.66
CA SER A 410 -1.38 -23.32 8.51
C SER A 410 -1.96 -24.73 8.22
N SER A 411 -1.82 -25.22 6.99
CA SER A 411 -2.23 -26.57 6.58
C SER A 411 -1.34 -27.70 7.11
N HIS A 412 -0.09 -27.41 7.45
CA HIS A 412 0.91 -28.41 7.86
C HIS A 412 0.91 -28.64 9.37
N TYR A 413 0.28 -27.75 10.14
CA TYR A 413 0.24 -27.88 11.60
C TYR A 413 -0.49 -29.15 12.04
N SER A 414 -1.57 -29.54 11.34
CA SER A 414 -2.34 -30.75 11.66
C SER A 414 -1.55 -32.07 11.57
N GLU A 415 -0.38 -32.05 10.93
CA GLU A 415 0.48 -33.22 10.73
C GLU A 415 1.55 -33.37 11.84
N VAL A 416 1.65 -32.40 12.76
CA VAL A 416 2.70 -32.35 13.77
C VAL A 416 2.34 -33.20 14.99
N ALA A 417 3.20 -34.15 15.34
CA ALA A 417 3.00 -35.06 16.46
C ALA A 417 3.59 -34.56 17.81
N LYS A 418 4.32 -33.44 17.81
CA LYS A 418 4.97 -32.88 19.01
C LYS A 418 4.14 -31.75 19.64
N PRO A 419 4.24 -31.49 20.95
CA PRO A 419 3.54 -30.38 21.59
C PRO A 419 3.96 -29.01 21.01
N VAL A 420 3.01 -28.07 20.97
CA VAL A 420 3.18 -26.75 20.38
C VAL A 420 2.90 -25.68 21.43
N PHE A 421 3.85 -24.78 21.66
CA PHE A 421 3.63 -23.51 22.35
C PHE A 421 2.99 -22.51 21.39
N LEU A 422 1.84 -21.96 21.77
CA LEU A 422 1.19 -20.87 21.04
C LEU A 422 0.44 -19.92 21.97
N PRO A 423 0.32 -18.62 21.62
CA PRO A 423 -0.50 -17.67 22.36
C PRO A 423 -1.97 -17.79 21.95
N LYS A 424 -2.79 -18.62 22.63
CA LYS A 424 -4.18 -18.89 22.19
C LYS A 424 -5.02 -17.63 22.06
N ASN A 425 -4.75 -16.61 22.87
CA ASN A 425 -5.41 -15.31 22.83
C ASN A 425 -5.22 -14.54 21.50
N ARG A 426 -4.30 -14.98 20.63
CA ARG A 426 -4.03 -14.37 19.32
C ARG A 426 -4.59 -15.17 18.14
N PHE A 427 -5.19 -16.34 18.38
CA PHE A 427 -5.82 -17.18 17.34
C PHE A 427 -7.33 -17.18 17.52
N ASP A 428 -8.08 -17.24 16.43
CA ASP A 428 -9.53 -17.46 16.51
C ASP A 428 -9.91 -18.95 16.65
N GLU A 429 -11.20 -19.23 16.85
CA GLU A 429 -11.68 -20.61 17.06
C GLU A 429 -11.43 -21.52 15.84
N ASP A 430 -11.57 -20.98 14.63
CA ASP A 430 -11.35 -21.70 13.38
C ASP A 430 -9.87 -22.06 13.21
N GLU A 431 -8.97 -21.14 13.57
CA GLU A 431 -7.53 -21.35 13.57
C GLU A 431 -7.08 -22.34 14.63
N LEU A 432 -7.58 -22.22 15.86
CA LEU A 432 -7.30 -23.17 16.95
C LEU A 432 -7.79 -24.58 16.61
N SER A 433 -8.86 -24.71 15.83
CA SER A 433 -9.36 -26.02 15.37
C SER A 433 -8.32 -26.80 14.54
N LYS A 434 -7.40 -26.10 13.85
CA LYS A 434 -6.32 -26.72 13.07
C LYS A 434 -5.28 -27.43 13.95
N PHE A 435 -5.20 -27.06 15.23
CA PHE A 435 -4.32 -27.67 16.23
C PHE A 435 -5.04 -28.74 17.09
N SER A 436 -6.29 -29.08 16.78
CA SER A 436 -7.13 -29.96 17.62
C SER A 436 -6.54 -31.34 17.92
N ASN A 437 -5.69 -31.87 17.04
CA ASN A 437 -5.02 -33.17 17.22
C ASN A 437 -3.65 -33.07 17.94
N ILE A 438 -3.26 -31.87 18.38
CA ILE A 438 -1.92 -31.57 18.90
C ILE A 438 -2.02 -31.13 20.36
N SER A 439 -1.03 -31.49 21.16
CA SER A 439 -0.93 -30.97 22.53
C SER A 439 -0.53 -29.49 22.50
N MET A 440 -1.52 -28.61 22.64
CA MET A 440 -1.33 -27.17 22.72
C MET A 440 -0.95 -26.73 24.13
N ILE A 441 0.16 -26.02 24.26
CA ILE A 441 0.58 -25.35 25.48
C ILE A 441 0.34 -23.86 25.29
N ASP A 442 -0.62 -23.32 26.04
CA ASP A 442 -0.97 -21.91 25.93
C ASP A 442 0.07 -21.06 26.66
N TYR A 443 0.63 -20.08 25.98
CA TYR A 443 1.41 -19.03 26.63
C TYR A 443 1.08 -17.72 25.94
N SER A 444 0.13 -17.00 26.51
CA SER A 444 -0.45 -15.80 25.90
C SER A 444 0.61 -14.78 25.51
N SER A 445 0.36 -14.05 24.42
CA SER A 445 1.21 -12.95 24.00
C SER A 445 0.41 -11.70 23.69
N THR A 446 1.01 -10.55 23.97
CA THR A 446 0.53 -9.23 23.55
C THR A 446 1.63 -8.54 22.75
N ILE A 447 1.26 -7.81 21.71
CA ILE A 447 2.21 -6.99 20.94
C ILE A 447 2.12 -5.56 21.45
N GLU A 448 3.23 -5.04 21.95
CA GLU A 448 3.36 -3.66 22.40
C GLU A 448 4.71 -3.14 21.93
N LYS A 449 4.68 -2.08 21.13
CA LYS A 449 5.89 -1.49 20.54
C LYS A 449 6.90 -1.12 21.63
N ASP A 450 8.18 -1.35 21.34
CA ASP A 450 9.31 -1.03 22.23
C ASP A 450 9.29 -1.79 23.58
N THR A 451 8.42 -2.79 23.76
CA THR A 451 8.26 -3.54 24.99
C THR A 451 8.51 -5.03 24.76
N LEU A 452 9.45 -5.60 25.52
CA LEU A 452 9.66 -7.04 25.62
C LEU A 452 9.60 -7.43 27.10
N THR A 453 8.71 -8.34 27.46
CA THR A 453 8.61 -8.91 28.82
C THR A 453 8.17 -10.36 28.80
N ALA A 454 8.65 -11.14 29.76
CA ALA A 454 8.20 -12.51 29.99
C ALA A 454 7.74 -12.65 31.44
N HIS A 455 6.48 -13.05 31.61
CA HIS A 455 5.87 -13.39 32.88
C HIS A 455 5.56 -14.89 32.90
N LYS A 456 5.20 -15.42 34.07
CA LYS A 456 4.95 -16.84 34.29
C LYS A 456 3.94 -17.47 33.33
N ASN A 457 2.95 -16.68 32.89
CA ASN A 457 1.79 -17.13 32.13
C ASN A 457 1.47 -16.27 30.89
N TYR A 458 2.27 -15.26 30.58
CA TYR A 458 2.17 -14.50 29.33
C TYR A 458 3.49 -13.79 29.02
N CYS A 459 3.62 -13.27 27.80
CA CYS A 459 4.70 -12.37 27.42
C CYS A 459 4.16 -11.15 26.65
N THR A 460 4.94 -10.08 26.66
CA THR A 460 4.74 -8.93 25.78
C THR A 460 5.91 -8.89 24.80
N LEU A 461 5.62 -8.70 23.51
CA LEU A 461 6.61 -8.70 22.44
C LEU A 461 6.54 -7.38 21.66
N PRO A 462 7.68 -6.87 21.16
CA PRO A 462 7.71 -5.67 20.34
C PRO A 462 7.15 -5.89 18.93
N TYR A 463 7.24 -7.14 18.45
CA TYR A 463 6.86 -7.56 17.10
C TYR A 463 6.22 -8.96 17.15
N ASP A 464 5.38 -9.29 16.16
CA ASP A 464 4.82 -10.65 16.03
C ASP A 464 5.86 -11.65 15.48
N ASN A 465 6.78 -12.06 16.35
CA ASN A 465 7.96 -12.82 15.98
C ASN A 465 8.05 -14.12 16.80
N THR A 466 7.94 -15.26 16.11
CA THR A 466 7.98 -16.59 16.74
C THR A 466 9.29 -16.85 17.48
N ALA A 467 10.43 -16.32 16.99
CA ALA A 467 11.71 -16.49 17.66
C ALA A 467 11.80 -15.69 18.96
N ALA A 468 11.30 -14.45 18.97
CA ALA A 468 11.19 -13.66 20.20
C ALA A 468 10.27 -14.36 21.23
N TYR A 469 9.14 -14.88 20.76
CA TYR A 469 8.22 -15.67 21.58
C TYR A 469 8.87 -16.91 22.20
N ALA A 470 9.60 -17.70 21.40
CA ALA A 470 10.32 -18.88 21.88
C ALA A 470 11.45 -18.52 22.86
N LEU A 471 12.11 -17.39 22.67
CA LEU A 471 13.10 -16.89 23.62
C LEU A 471 12.44 -16.54 24.96
N CYS A 472 11.30 -15.84 24.98
CA CYS A 472 10.54 -15.58 26.22
C CYS A 472 10.18 -16.88 26.95
N ILE A 473 9.73 -17.91 26.24
CA ILE A 473 9.44 -19.25 26.79
C ILE A 473 10.69 -19.87 27.42
N ALA A 474 11.83 -19.83 26.72
CA ALA A 474 13.10 -20.37 27.22
C ALA A 474 13.57 -19.65 28.50
N PHE A 475 13.40 -18.33 28.56
CA PHE A 475 13.77 -17.51 29.71
C PHE A 475 12.88 -17.78 30.92
N ILE A 476 11.56 -17.70 30.76
CA ILE A 476 10.64 -17.94 31.88
C ILE A 476 10.74 -19.40 32.36
N GLY A 477 11.02 -20.32 31.44
CA GLY A 477 11.35 -21.71 31.74
C GLY A 477 12.64 -21.92 32.53
N GLN A 478 13.44 -20.87 32.79
CA GLN A 478 14.72 -20.90 33.51
C GLN A 478 15.74 -21.86 32.89
N ALA A 479 15.83 -21.84 31.55
CA ALA A 479 16.87 -22.59 30.84
C ALA A 479 18.27 -22.19 31.33
N GLN A 480 19.13 -23.19 31.57
CA GLN A 480 20.51 -22.95 31.99
C GLN A 480 21.33 -22.28 30.87
N LYS A 481 21.06 -22.67 29.63
CA LYS A 481 21.73 -22.17 28.43
C LYS A 481 20.77 -22.22 27.25
N ILE A 482 20.82 -21.18 26.39
CA ILE A 482 20.03 -21.12 25.16
C ILE A 482 21.00 -21.09 23.98
N SER A 483 20.91 -22.08 23.10
CA SER A 483 21.70 -22.17 21.88
C SER A 483 20.82 -21.97 20.67
N LEU A 484 21.34 -21.29 19.64
CA LEU A 484 20.61 -20.94 18.42
C LEU A 484 21.25 -21.63 17.21
N VAL A 485 20.45 -22.27 16.36
CA VAL A 485 20.89 -22.80 15.05
C VAL A 485 19.92 -22.40 13.96
N GLY A 486 20.46 -22.01 12.80
CA GLY A 486 19.68 -21.48 11.68
C GLY A 486 19.31 -19.99 11.80
N PHE A 487 19.87 -19.26 12.76
CA PHE A 487 19.58 -17.83 12.94
C PHE A 487 20.48 -16.99 12.02
N ASP A 488 20.38 -17.19 10.71
CA ASP A 488 21.35 -16.68 9.73
C ASP A 488 21.43 -15.15 9.72
N GLY A 489 20.27 -14.51 9.85
CA GLY A 489 20.09 -13.09 9.66
C GLY A 489 19.82 -12.69 8.21
N TYR A 490 19.53 -11.41 8.02
CA TYR A 490 19.19 -10.78 6.76
C TYR A 490 20.21 -9.68 6.42
N ASP A 491 20.03 -9.02 5.28
CA ASP A 491 20.83 -7.85 4.91
C ASP A 491 20.69 -6.74 5.97
N VAL A 492 21.74 -5.92 6.15
CA VAL A 492 21.78 -4.84 7.16
C VAL A 492 20.67 -3.81 6.92
N THR A 493 20.23 -3.63 5.68
CA THR A 493 19.14 -2.72 5.32
C THR A 493 17.75 -3.33 5.44
N ASP A 494 17.64 -4.64 5.68
CA ASP A 494 16.38 -5.36 5.81
C ASP A 494 15.72 -5.06 7.16
N ARG A 495 14.42 -4.74 7.14
CA ARG A 495 13.65 -4.46 8.36
C ARG A 495 13.69 -5.63 9.35
N ARG A 496 13.64 -6.88 8.88
CA ARG A 496 13.68 -8.07 9.74
C ARG A 496 15.02 -8.20 10.47
N GLN A 497 16.10 -7.72 9.86
CA GLN A 497 17.40 -7.62 10.53
C GLN A 497 17.34 -6.63 11.69
N MET A 498 16.80 -5.44 11.45
CA MET A 498 16.68 -4.40 12.45
C MET A 498 15.78 -4.82 13.62
N GLU A 499 14.61 -5.40 13.33
CA GLU A 499 13.68 -5.91 14.36
C GLU A 499 14.32 -7.01 15.22
N MET A 500 14.99 -7.99 14.60
CA MET A 500 15.67 -9.05 15.36
C MET A 500 16.85 -8.52 16.17
N ASN A 501 17.61 -7.54 15.66
CA ASN A 501 18.66 -6.89 16.44
C ASN A 501 18.10 -6.17 17.67
N GLU A 502 16.97 -5.50 17.52
CA GLU A 502 16.26 -4.84 18.62
C GLU A 502 15.75 -5.86 19.64
N ILE A 503 15.13 -6.96 19.19
CA ILE A 503 14.70 -8.07 20.05
C ILE A 503 15.88 -8.61 20.87
N PHE A 504 17.03 -8.89 20.24
CA PHE A 504 18.22 -9.37 20.96
C PHE A 504 18.77 -8.33 21.95
N SER A 505 18.72 -7.05 21.61
CA SER A 505 19.10 -5.96 22.51
C SER A 505 18.18 -5.92 23.74
N MET A 506 16.86 -5.94 23.56
CA MET A 506 15.87 -5.95 24.65
C MET A 506 16.02 -7.19 25.53
N ILE A 507 16.20 -8.36 24.92
CA ILE A 507 16.45 -9.61 25.62
C ILE A 507 17.72 -9.52 26.48
N SER A 508 18.80 -8.96 25.94
CA SER A 508 20.04 -8.80 26.69
C SER A 508 19.89 -7.86 27.89
N GLN A 509 19.06 -6.82 27.75
CA GLN A 509 18.79 -5.86 28.84
C GLN A 509 17.93 -6.49 29.94
N GLN A 510 16.92 -7.28 29.55
CA GLN A 510 15.96 -7.83 30.48
C GLN A 510 16.42 -9.14 31.14
N PHE A 511 17.13 -9.99 30.41
CA PHE A 511 17.48 -11.36 30.82
C PHE A 511 18.99 -11.66 30.79
N GLY A 512 19.82 -10.61 30.93
CA GLY A 512 21.28 -10.66 30.74
C GLY A 512 22.08 -11.65 31.60
N SER A 513 21.45 -12.36 32.55
CA SER A 513 22.06 -13.45 33.33
C SER A 513 22.18 -14.78 32.57
N THR A 514 21.41 -15.00 31.51
CA THR A 514 21.40 -16.27 30.75
C THR A 514 22.21 -16.15 29.46
N SER A 515 23.12 -17.11 29.21
CA SER A 515 23.95 -17.06 28.01
C SER A 515 23.20 -17.55 26.77
N ILE A 516 22.93 -16.64 25.82
CA ILE A 516 22.53 -16.97 24.44
C ILE A 516 23.78 -17.16 23.58
N GLN A 517 23.83 -18.22 22.79
CA GLN A 517 24.94 -18.50 21.86
C GLN A 517 24.44 -19.04 20.51
N ALA A 518 24.90 -18.46 19.40
CA ALA A 518 24.66 -19.02 18.07
C ALA A 518 25.70 -20.09 17.73
N LEU A 519 25.27 -21.30 17.35
CA LEU A 519 26.14 -22.42 17.00
C LEU A 519 26.34 -22.58 15.49
N THR A 520 25.54 -21.90 14.67
CA THR A 520 25.73 -21.71 13.22
C THR A 520 26.08 -20.25 12.92
N PRO A 521 26.64 -19.94 11.73
CA PRO A 521 26.87 -18.55 11.32
C PRO A 521 25.61 -17.68 11.45
N THR A 522 25.79 -16.44 11.92
CA THR A 522 24.72 -15.46 12.15
C THR A 522 25.25 -14.04 11.95
N THR A 523 24.41 -13.14 11.44
CA THR A 523 24.67 -11.69 11.43
C THR A 523 24.11 -10.95 12.65
N TYR A 524 23.37 -11.64 13.52
CA TYR A 524 22.76 -11.05 14.71
C TYR A 524 23.79 -10.82 15.83
N PRO A 525 23.57 -9.83 16.72
CA PRO A 525 24.51 -9.44 17.77
C PRO A 525 24.47 -10.39 18.98
N VAL A 526 24.72 -11.68 18.75
CA VAL A 526 24.75 -12.73 19.78
C VAL A 526 26.13 -13.38 19.86
N LYS A 527 26.44 -13.99 21.02
CA LYS A 527 27.74 -14.66 21.20
C LYS A 527 27.90 -15.79 20.20
N ALA A 528 29.01 -15.79 19.46
CA ALA A 528 29.34 -16.87 18.55
C ALA A 528 29.81 -18.13 19.31
N GLY A 529 29.40 -19.28 18.79
CA GLY A 529 29.87 -20.61 19.16
C GLY A 529 30.08 -21.44 17.91
N SER A 530 30.11 -22.76 18.07
CA SER A 530 30.20 -23.67 16.93
C SER A 530 29.49 -24.96 17.26
N ILE A 531 28.64 -25.41 16.34
CA ILE A 531 27.99 -26.73 16.41
C ILE A 531 29.01 -27.88 16.35
N TYR A 532 30.23 -27.59 15.90
CA TYR A 532 31.36 -28.52 15.81
C TYR A 532 32.27 -28.50 17.04
N ALA A 533 31.99 -27.63 18.02
CA ALA A 533 32.82 -27.53 19.22
C ALA A 533 32.76 -28.82 20.06
N PRO A 534 33.91 -29.32 20.57
CA PRO A 534 33.94 -30.55 21.34
C PRO A 534 33.17 -30.46 22.65
N ALA A 535 32.74 -31.62 23.14
CA ALA A 535 32.26 -31.78 24.51
C ALA A 535 33.44 -31.75 25.47
N ILE A 536 33.64 -30.61 26.11
CA ILE A 536 34.55 -30.47 27.24
C ILE A 536 33.74 -30.61 28.52
#